data_AF-A0A284QZI6-F1
#
_entry.id   AF-A0A284QZI6-F1
#
_cell.length_a   1.000
_cell.length_b   1.000
_cell.length_c   1.000
_cell.angle_alpha   90.00
_cell.angle_beta   90.00
_cell.angle_gamma   90.00
#
_symmetry.space_group_name_H-M   'P 1'
#
loop_
_entity.id
_entity.type
_entity.pdbx_description
1 polymer ?
#
loop_
_entity_poly.entity_id
_entity_poly.type
_entity_poly.pdbx_seq_one_letter_code
_entity_poly.pdbx_strand_id
1 'polypeptide(L)'
;MSTLSLALSTIQGREFPSPADPYADPANDPNNPLRYIASNVLTAIAFSLMLMTALIQTYWIRRWGAKWMMSMTIGAYTFAFGIGTRFGLHTHPESKGIYIVEYLFVVLSPCAFIAANYVLLGHLSRYLGATQHLLVNPRRITAVFISSDVTTFLIQAAGGAVSIAADQVHLARIGSRIFLVGLALQLGSFFIFTCIFLTFLRRMYAHEPDIWEAGGKKWYADWRALAGALSVSCIGILIRSVYRTIELSQGFEGRLATMESLFYGLDTLPLFIAVAIYVPFWPGRFIPPIPVEYKTELELLDGQNVDGKDNS
;
A
#
# COMPACT_ATOMS: atom_id res chain seq x y z
N MET A 1 8.97 -21.94 -60.31
CA MET A 1 10.04 -22.33 -59.36
C MET A 1 11.02 -21.21 -58.97
N SER A 2 10.89 -19.98 -59.50
CA SER A 2 11.83 -18.87 -59.16
C SER A 2 11.27 -17.82 -58.18
N THR A 3 9.96 -17.83 -57.89
CA THR A 3 9.32 -16.84 -57.00
C THR A 3 9.23 -17.31 -55.55
N LEU A 4 9.30 -18.62 -55.30
CA LEU A 4 9.29 -19.22 -53.96
C LEU A 4 10.65 -19.14 -53.25
N SER A 5 11.77 -19.13 -54.00
CA SER A 5 13.11 -18.99 -53.41
C SER A 5 13.41 -17.55 -52.96
N LEU A 6 12.75 -16.56 -53.57
CA LEU A 6 12.93 -15.14 -53.24
C LEU A 6 12.13 -14.75 -52.00
N ALA A 7 10.97 -15.38 -51.78
CA ALA A 7 10.17 -15.23 -50.57
C ALA A 7 10.79 -15.92 -49.33
N LEU A 8 11.60 -16.97 -49.53
CA LEU A 8 12.34 -17.63 -48.46
C LEU A 8 13.60 -16.86 -48.03
N SER A 9 14.20 -16.07 -48.93
CA SER A 9 15.33 -15.20 -48.59
C SER A 9 14.94 -13.97 -47.75
N THR A 10 13.70 -13.51 -47.85
CA THR A 10 13.17 -12.39 -47.03
C THR A 10 12.75 -12.81 -45.62
N ILE A 11 12.64 -14.11 -45.34
CA ILE A 11 12.34 -14.64 -43.99
C ILE A 11 13.64 -14.84 -43.18
N GLN A 12 14.79 -14.86 -43.83
CA GLN A 12 16.10 -15.00 -43.17
C GLN A 12 16.66 -13.68 -42.58
N GLY A 13 15.92 -12.58 -42.68
CA GLY A 13 16.24 -11.28 -42.10
C GLY A 13 15.52 -10.96 -40.78
N ARG A 14 15.01 -11.96 -40.05
CA ARG A 14 14.67 -11.75 -38.63
C ARG A 14 15.97 -11.67 -37.86
N GLU A 15 16.49 -10.46 -37.75
CA GLU A 15 17.51 -10.11 -36.76
C GLU A 15 17.07 -10.73 -35.42
N PHE A 16 17.89 -11.65 -34.93
CA PHE A 16 17.88 -12.04 -33.53
C PHE A 16 17.83 -10.76 -32.69
N PRO A 17 17.10 -10.69 -31.56
CA PRO A 17 17.25 -9.55 -30.66
C PRO A 17 18.75 -9.43 -30.38
N SER A 18 19.33 -8.29 -30.78
CA SER A 18 20.76 -8.03 -30.64
C SER A 18 21.16 -8.39 -29.22
N PRO A 19 22.29 -9.10 -29.00
CA PRO A 19 22.80 -9.28 -27.65
C PRO A 19 22.83 -7.91 -26.98
N ALA A 20 22.25 -7.80 -25.78
CA ALA A 20 22.18 -6.58 -25.00
C ALA A 20 23.55 -5.89 -25.08
N ASP A 21 23.61 -4.71 -25.70
CA ASP A 21 24.86 -4.00 -25.88
C ASP A 21 25.37 -3.62 -24.49
N PRO A 22 26.50 -4.18 -24.02
CA PRO A 22 27.03 -3.88 -22.69
C PRO A 22 27.43 -2.41 -22.51
N TYR A 23 27.42 -1.62 -23.59
CA TYR A 23 27.83 -0.22 -23.65
C TYR A 23 26.71 0.75 -24.04
N ALA A 24 25.48 0.28 -24.24
CA ALA A 24 24.33 1.19 -24.34
C ALA A 24 24.03 1.74 -22.93
N ASP A 25 24.17 3.06 -22.78
CA ASP A 25 23.82 3.78 -21.55
C ASP A 25 22.41 3.32 -21.10
N PRO A 26 22.24 2.77 -19.88
CA PRO A 26 20.96 2.17 -19.46
C PRO A 26 19.78 3.15 -19.53
N ALA A 27 20.04 4.46 -19.61
CA ALA A 27 19.05 5.51 -19.85
C ALA A 27 18.43 5.50 -21.27
N ASN A 28 19.12 4.94 -22.27
CA ASN A 28 18.76 4.99 -23.69
C ASN A 28 18.36 3.64 -24.29
N ASP A 29 18.31 2.56 -23.50
CA ASP A 29 17.83 1.25 -23.99
C ASP A 29 16.28 1.24 -24.07
N PRO A 30 15.68 1.07 -25.26
CA PRO A 30 14.23 0.99 -25.43
C PRO A 30 13.59 -0.22 -24.75
N ASN A 31 14.37 -1.25 -24.43
CA ASN A 31 13.85 -2.51 -23.91
C ASN A 31 13.94 -2.62 -22.37
N ASN A 32 14.74 -1.76 -21.72
CA ASN A 32 14.83 -1.67 -20.26
C ASN A 32 13.71 -0.77 -19.68
N PRO A 33 12.67 -1.32 -19.04
CA PRO A 33 11.56 -0.54 -18.49
C PRO A 33 11.97 0.33 -17.29
N LEU A 34 13.11 0.06 -16.65
CA LEU A 34 13.63 0.86 -15.54
C LEU A 34 14.52 2.02 -16.00
N ARG A 35 15.12 1.96 -17.20
CA ARG A 35 16.12 2.95 -17.69
C ARG A 35 17.31 3.22 -16.74
N TYR A 36 17.50 2.42 -15.68
CA TYR A 36 18.68 2.40 -14.81
C TYR A 36 18.97 0.97 -14.34
N ILE A 37 20.22 0.69 -13.98
CA ILE A 37 20.60 -0.57 -13.34
C ILE A 37 20.33 -0.41 -11.84
N ALA A 38 19.33 -1.12 -11.32
CA ALA A 38 18.99 -1.06 -9.90
C ALA A 38 20.19 -1.47 -9.04
N SER A 39 20.54 -0.64 -8.06
CA SER A 39 21.63 -0.96 -7.14
C SER A 39 21.22 -2.17 -6.28
N ASN A 40 21.96 -3.27 -6.44
CA ASN A 40 21.78 -4.48 -5.61
C ASN A 40 21.93 -4.17 -4.12
N VAL A 41 22.73 -3.16 -3.77
CA VAL A 41 22.97 -2.75 -2.38
C VAL A 41 21.73 -2.06 -1.78
N LEU A 42 21.14 -1.09 -2.48
CA LEU A 42 19.95 -0.38 -2.00
C LEU A 42 18.74 -1.31 -1.94
N THR A 43 18.59 -2.17 -2.95
CA THR A 43 17.57 -3.22 -2.96
C THR A 43 17.72 -4.18 -1.79
N ALA A 44 18.95 -4.65 -1.52
CA ALA A 44 19.22 -5.53 -0.38
C ALA A 44 18.94 -4.87 0.97
N ILE A 45 19.32 -3.60 1.14
CA ILE A 45 19.03 -2.86 2.37
C ILE A 45 17.52 -2.71 2.57
N ALA A 46 16.79 -2.24 1.56
CA ALA A 46 15.34 -2.04 1.64
C ALA A 46 14.59 -3.36 1.88
N PHE A 47 14.98 -4.42 1.17
CA PHE A 47 14.45 -5.77 1.35
C PHE A 47 14.68 -6.26 2.78
N SER A 48 15.92 -6.17 3.27
CA SER A 48 16.29 -6.64 4.61
C SER A 48 15.54 -5.86 5.70
N LEU A 49 15.46 -4.54 5.59
CA LEU A 49 14.75 -3.70 6.57
C LEU A 49 13.24 -4.00 6.61
N MET A 50 12.61 -4.17 5.45
CA MET A 50 11.18 -4.50 5.40
C MET A 50 10.91 -5.91 5.90
N LEU A 51 11.74 -6.88 5.51
CA LEU A 51 11.63 -8.26 5.98
C LEU A 51 11.81 -8.35 7.49
N MET A 52 12.80 -7.64 8.04
CA MET A 52 13.02 -7.55 9.49
C MET A 52 11.78 -6.97 10.19
N THR A 53 11.20 -5.90 9.65
CA THR A 53 9.98 -5.30 10.22
C THR A 53 8.81 -6.29 10.17
N ALA A 54 8.60 -7.00 9.06
CA ALA A 54 7.55 -8.01 8.92
C ALA A 54 7.73 -9.18 9.91
N LEU A 55 8.97 -9.67 10.08
CA LEU A 55 9.31 -10.73 11.04
C LEU A 55 9.07 -10.28 12.49
N ILE A 56 9.49 -9.06 12.83
CA ILE A 56 9.26 -8.49 14.15
C ILE A 56 7.75 -8.37 14.40
N GLN A 57 6.98 -7.79 13.48
CA GLN A 57 5.52 -7.71 13.63
C GLN A 57 4.87 -9.09 13.79
N THR A 58 5.33 -10.10 13.03
CA THR A 58 4.85 -11.48 13.17
C THR A 58 5.13 -12.04 14.57
N TYR A 59 6.32 -11.78 15.11
CA TYR A 59 6.67 -12.17 16.48
C TYR A 59 5.80 -11.45 17.51
N TRP A 60 5.52 -10.16 17.31
CA TRP A 60 4.67 -9.38 18.22
C TRP A 60 3.19 -9.81 18.16
N ILE A 61 2.67 -10.19 16.99
CA ILE A 61 1.33 -10.83 16.87
C ILE A 61 1.26 -12.07 17.76
N ARG A 62 2.30 -12.92 17.73
CA ARG A 62 2.35 -14.15 18.54
C ARG A 62 2.50 -13.87 20.03
N ARG A 63 3.30 -12.87 20.42
CA ARG A 63 3.62 -12.58 21.82
C ARG A 63 2.53 -11.76 22.54
N TRP A 64 2.03 -10.72 21.88
CA TRP A 64 1.15 -9.72 22.51
C TRP A 64 -0.31 -9.83 22.06
N GLY A 65 -0.59 -10.57 20.99
CA GLY A 65 -1.94 -10.73 20.45
C GLY A 65 -2.45 -9.45 19.78
N ALA A 66 -2.68 -9.50 18.47
CA ALA A 66 -3.43 -8.49 17.71
C ALA A 66 -3.73 -9.04 16.31
N LYS A 67 -4.52 -10.12 16.22
CA LYS A 67 -4.83 -10.77 14.94
C LYS A 67 -5.50 -9.82 13.94
N TRP A 68 -6.17 -8.78 14.41
CA TRP A 68 -6.78 -7.74 13.59
C TRP A 68 -5.76 -6.89 12.80
N MET A 69 -4.47 -6.94 13.14
CA MET A 69 -3.38 -6.30 12.38
C MET A 69 -2.66 -7.24 11.40
N MET A 70 -3.13 -8.47 11.22
CA MET A 70 -2.53 -9.41 10.27
C MET A 70 -2.46 -8.83 8.84
N SER A 71 -3.43 -7.98 8.47
CA SER A 71 -3.42 -7.28 7.18
C SER A 71 -2.14 -6.46 6.97
N MET A 72 -1.68 -5.71 7.97
CA MET A 72 -0.44 -4.94 7.88
C MET A 72 0.78 -5.84 7.68
N THR A 73 0.87 -6.93 8.44
CA THR A 73 2.00 -7.85 8.34
C THR A 73 2.03 -8.56 6.98
N ILE A 74 0.86 -8.97 6.46
CA ILE A 74 0.74 -9.50 5.09
C ILE A 74 1.20 -8.45 4.08
N GLY A 75 0.77 -7.19 4.21
CA GLY A 75 1.21 -6.08 3.38
C GLY A 75 2.73 -5.88 3.37
N ALA A 76 3.38 -6.04 4.53
CA ALA A 76 4.83 -5.92 4.66
C ALA A 76 5.59 -7.06 3.97
N TYR A 77 5.09 -8.31 4.06
CA TYR A 77 5.66 -9.43 3.31
C TYR A 77 5.45 -9.27 1.80
N THR A 78 4.27 -8.84 1.37
CA THR A 78 3.98 -8.52 -0.04
C THR A 78 4.92 -7.45 -0.57
N PHE A 79 5.22 -6.41 0.21
CA PHE A 79 6.19 -5.39 -0.17
C PHE A 79 7.61 -5.94 -0.28
N ALA A 80 8.05 -6.70 0.73
CA ALA A 80 9.36 -7.32 0.74
C ALA A 80 9.52 -8.26 -0.46
N PHE A 81 8.50 -9.03 -0.80
CA PHE A 81 8.49 -9.85 -2.01
C PHE A 81 8.62 -8.99 -3.28
N GLY A 82 7.83 -7.92 -3.39
CA GLY A 82 7.94 -6.97 -4.50
C GLY A 82 9.37 -6.42 -4.66
N ILE A 83 9.96 -5.86 -3.61
CA ILE A 83 11.36 -5.39 -3.66
C ILE A 83 12.34 -6.54 -3.94
N GLY A 84 12.08 -7.74 -3.44
CA GLY A 84 12.90 -8.92 -3.72
C GLY A 84 12.91 -9.32 -5.19
N THR A 85 11.80 -9.11 -5.92
CA THR A 85 11.75 -9.37 -7.36
C THR A 85 12.68 -8.45 -8.18
N ARG A 86 13.13 -7.31 -7.63
CA ARG A 86 14.17 -6.47 -8.27
C ARG A 86 15.50 -7.18 -8.47
N PHE A 87 15.86 -8.13 -7.61
CA PHE A 87 17.08 -8.92 -7.82
C PHE A 87 17.01 -9.73 -9.13
N GLY A 88 15.82 -10.24 -9.46
CA GLY A 88 15.57 -10.89 -10.73
C GLY A 88 15.66 -9.92 -11.90
N LEU A 89 15.15 -8.69 -11.73
CA LEU A 89 15.19 -7.65 -12.75
C LEU A 89 16.61 -7.15 -13.04
N HIS A 90 17.51 -7.15 -12.05
CA HIS A 90 18.95 -6.88 -12.27
C HIS A 90 19.60 -7.92 -13.20
N THR A 91 19.16 -9.18 -13.15
CA THR A 91 19.70 -10.24 -14.02
C THR A 91 19.06 -10.28 -15.41
N HIS A 92 17.80 -9.85 -15.54
CA HIS A 92 17.04 -9.87 -16.78
C HIS A 92 16.22 -8.57 -16.93
N PRO A 93 16.88 -7.43 -17.23
CA PRO A 93 16.22 -6.11 -17.30
C PRO A 93 15.10 -6.06 -18.36
N GLU A 94 15.20 -6.88 -19.40
CA GLU A 94 14.24 -6.96 -20.52
C GLU A 94 12.89 -7.59 -20.16
N SER A 95 12.80 -8.23 -18.99
CA SER A 95 11.60 -8.97 -18.60
C SER A 95 10.50 -8.05 -18.08
N LYS A 96 9.63 -7.60 -19.01
CA LYS A 96 8.41 -6.83 -18.70
C LYS A 96 7.53 -7.53 -17.65
N GLY A 97 7.53 -8.86 -17.63
CA GLY A 97 6.77 -9.65 -16.65
C GLY A 97 7.29 -9.48 -15.21
N ILE A 98 8.62 -9.54 -15.01
CA ILE A 98 9.23 -9.38 -13.68
C ILE A 98 9.00 -7.94 -13.17
N TYR A 99 9.19 -6.95 -14.03
CA TYR A 99 8.93 -5.54 -13.70
C TYR A 99 7.47 -5.32 -13.26
N ILE A 100 6.50 -5.92 -13.94
CA ILE A 100 5.09 -5.72 -13.60
C ILE A 100 4.70 -6.50 -12.35
N VAL A 101 5.25 -7.70 -12.14
CA VAL A 101 5.09 -8.42 -10.87
C VAL A 101 5.62 -7.58 -9.72
N GLU A 102 6.86 -7.09 -9.81
CA GLU A 102 7.44 -6.16 -8.84
C GLU A 102 6.48 -4.99 -8.58
N TYR A 103 6.08 -4.30 -9.64
CA TYR A 103 5.25 -3.10 -9.57
C TYR A 103 3.88 -3.38 -8.94
N LEU A 104 3.24 -4.51 -9.26
CA LEU A 104 1.95 -4.94 -8.69
C LEU A 104 2.08 -5.26 -7.21
N PHE A 105 3.10 -6.01 -6.79
CA PHE A 105 3.30 -6.36 -5.38
C PHE A 105 3.65 -5.12 -4.53
N VAL A 106 4.48 -4.23 -5.08
CA VAL A 106 4.83 -2.94 -4.47
C VAL A 106 3.62 -2.00 -4.39
N VAL A 107 2.67 -2.09 -5.32
CA VAL A 107 1.45 -1.27 -5.34
C VAL A 107 0.31 -1.87 -4.52
N LEU A 108 0.20 -3.19 -4.43
CA LEU A 108 -0.79 -3.88 -3.61
C LEU A 108 -0.53 -3.66 -2.11
N SER A 109 0.74 -3.57 -1.72
CA SER A 109 1.14 -3.49 -0.31
C SER A 109 0.49 -2.32 0.46
N PRO A 110 0.48 -1.06 -0.04
CA PRO A 110 -0.24 0.05 0.57
C PRO A 110 -1.71 -0.22 0.92
N CYS A 111 -2.47 -0.96 0.08
CA CYS A 111 -3.87 -1.25 0.36
C CYS A 111 -4.03 -2.01 1.70
N ALA A 112 -3.11 -2.93 1.98
CA ALA A 112 -3.14 -3.69 3.23
C ALA A 112 -2.77 -2.82 4.45
N PHE A 113 -1.86 -1.87 4.29
CA PHE A 113 -1.53 -0.90 5.36
C PHE A 113 -2.67 0.06 5.65
N ILE A 114 -3.32 0.54 4.59
CA ILE A 114 -4.49 1.41 4.67
C ILE A 114 -5.63 0.68 5.40
N ALA A 115 -5.93 -0.57 5.01
CA ALA A 115 -6.94 -1.38 5.68
C ALA A 115 -6.63 -1.60 7.17
N ALA A 116 -5.36 -1.84 7.53
CA ALA A 116 -4.95 -1.97 8.92
C ALA A 116 -5.16 -0.66 9.72
N ASN A 117 -4.86 0.49 9.12
CA ASN A 117 -5.10 1.80 9.72
C ASN A 117 -6.60 2.07 9.97
N TYR A 118 -7.48 1.62 9.07
CA TYR A 118 -8.93 1.72 9.24
C TYR A 118 -9.43 0.91 10.43
N VAL A 119 -9.00 -0.36 10.51
CA VAL A 119 -9.35 -1.25 11.62
C VAL A 119 -8.80 -0.71 12.95
N LEU A 120 -7.59 -0.15 12.93
CA LEU A 120 -6.97 0.49 14.09
C LEU A 120 -7.75 1.71 14.58
N LEU A 121 -8.15 2.60 13.68
CA LEU A 121 -8.99 3.74 14.05
C LEU A 121 -10.32 3.27 14.66
N GLY A 122 -10.94 2.25 14.07
CA GLY A 122 -12.19 1.68 14.59
C GLY A 122 -12.06 1.10 16.00
N HIS A 123 -10.93 0.47 16.33
CA HIS A 123 -10.67 -0.03 17.69
C HIS A 123 -10.33 1.11 18.65
N LEU A 124 -9.53 2.08 18.21
CA LEU A 124 -9.17 3.25 19.01
C LEU A 124 -10.40 4.07 19.41
N SER A 125 -11.32 4.31 18.46
CA SER A 125 -12.58 5.02 18.72
C SER A 125 -13.47 4.30 19.72
N ARG A 126 -13.56 2.96 19.65
CA ARG A 126 -14.32 2.15 20.63
C ARG A 126 -13.66 2.15 22.01
N TYR A 127 -12.33 2.02 22.06
CA TYR A 127 -11.58 2.03 23.31
C TYR A 127 -11.75 3.33 24.09
N LEU A 128 -11.82 4.46 23.39
CA LEU A 128 -12.01 5.78 23.99
C LEU A 128 -13.46 6.07 24.38
N GLY A 129 -14.43 5.19 24.09
CA GLY A 129 -15.86 5.48 24.29
C GLY A 129 -16.41 6.61 23.39
N ALA A 130 -15.54 7.27 22.63
CA ALA A 130 -15.81 8.42 21.78
C ALA A 130 -16.46 8.05 20.42
N THR A 131 -17.20 6.93 20.36
CA THR A 131 -17.94 6.52 19.16
C THR A 131 -18.93 7.61 18.72
N GLN A 132 -19.49 8.35 19.68
CA GLN A 132 -20.36 9.51 19.50
C GLN A 132 -19.67 10.73 18.86
N HIS A 133 -18.35 10.81 18.94
CA HIS A 133 -17.56 11.88 18.35
C HIS A 133 -17.14 11.58 16.90
N LEU A 134 -17.26 10.33 16.46
CA LEU A 134 -17.08 9.94 15.07
C LEU A 134 -18.37 10.22 14.30
N LEU A 135 -18.28 11.00 13.21
CA LEU A 135 -19.44 11.41 12.40
C LEU A 135 -20.25 10.23 11.84
N VAL A 136 -19.64 9.04 11.73
CA VAL A 136 -20.24 7.82 11.21
C VAL A 136 -19.74 6.63 12.04
N ASN A 137 -20.58 5.61 12.22
CA ASN A 137 -20.24 4.40 12.95
C ASN A 137 -18.91 3.78 12.41
N PRO A 138 -17.87 3.59 13.25
CA PRO A 138 -16.55 3.16 12.79
C PRO A 138 -16.53 1.85 12.00
N ARG A 139 -17.49 0.95 12.26
CA ARG A 139 -17.66 -0.31 11.50
C ARG A 139 -18.03 -0.06 10.04
N ARG A 140 -18.94 0.90 9.78
CA ARG A 140 -19.40 1.23 8.43
C ARG A 140 -18.33 1.97 7.65
N ILE A 141 -17.62 2.91 8.28
CA ILE A 141 -16.44 3.57 7.71
C ILE A 141 -15.44 2.50 7.25
N THR A 142 -15.00 1.63 8.16
CA THR A 142 -14.02 0.59 7.86
C THR A 142 -14.49 -0.31 6.70
N ALA A 143 -15.75 -0.75 6.70
CA ALA A 143 -16.28 -1.60 5.64
C ALA A 143 -16.35 -0.90 4.26
N VAL A 144 -16.81 0.36 4.20
CA VAL A 144 -16.92 1.13 2.96
C VAL A 144 -15.55 1.47 2.38
N PHE A 145 -14.60 1.87 3.23
CA PHE A 145 -13.27 2.22 2.75
C PHE A 145 -12.47 0.98 2.33
N ILE A 146 -12.60 -0.15 3.03
CA ILE A 146 -11.98 -1.41 2.59
C ILE A 146 -12.60 -1.89 1.27
N SER A 147 -13.91 -1.81 1.08
CA SER A 147 -14.53 -2.20 -0.20
C SER A 147 -14.07 -1.30 -1.35
N SER A 148 -13.95 0.00 -1.11
CA SER A 148 -13.35 0.95 -2.05
C SER A 148 -11.91 0.57 -2.43
N ASP A 149 -11.08 0.20 -1.45
CA ASP A 149 -9.70 -0.22 -1.70
C ASP A 149 -9.62 -1.55 -2.48
N VAL A 150 -10.51 -2.50 -2.21
CA VAL A 150 -10.59 -3.74 -2.99
C VAL A 150 -10.99 -3.46 -4.43
N THR A 151 -11.98 -2.60 -4.66
CA THR A 151 -12.39 -2.22 -6.03
C THR A 151 -11.26 -1.51 -6.77
N THR A 152 -10.58 -0.57 -6.13
CA THR A 152 -9.44 0.14 -6.75
C THR A 152 -8.25 -0.79 -7.01
N PHE A 153 -8.02 -1.79 -6.15
CA PHE A 153 -7.04 -2.83 -6.40
C PHE A 153 -7.39 -3.68 -7.63
N LEU A 154 -8.64 -4.09 -7.79
CA LEU A 154 -9.07 -4.87 -8.97
C LEU A 154 -8.89 -4.07 -10.27
N ILE A 155 -9.17 -2.76 -10.24
CA ILE A 155 -8.92 -1.85 -11.37
C ILE A 155 -7.42 -1.82 -11.70
N GLN A 156 -6.56 -1.72 -10.69
CA GLN A 156 -5.09 -1.71 -10.89
C GLN A 156 -4.58 -3.04 -11.42
N ALA A 157 -5.06 -4.17 -10.88
CA ALA A 157 -4.71 -5.50 -11.35
C ALA A 157 -5.13 -5.69 -12.82
N ALA A 158 -6.34 -5.27 -13.19
CA ALA A 158 -6.84 -5.32 -14.55
C ALA A 158 -6.04 -4.41 -15.49
N GLY A 159 -5.78 -3.16 -15.09
CA GLY A 159 -4.96 -2.22 -15.87
C GLY A 159 -3.53 -2.70 -16.07
N GLY A 160 -2.94 -3.31 -15.03
CA GLY A 160 -1.64 -3.95 -15.08
C GLY A 160 -1.62 -5.14 -16.05
N ALA A 161 -2.59 -6.04 -15.93
CA ALA A 161 -2.71 -7.21 -16.81
C ALA A 161 -2.89 -6.82 -18.29
N VAL A 162 -3.75 -5.84 -18.58
CA VAL A 162 -3.94 -5.31 -19.94
C VAL A 162 -2.66 -4.68 -20.48
N SER A 163 -1.88 -4.03 -19.61
CA SER A 163 -0.57 -3.46 -20.01
C SER A 163 0.44 -4.54 -20.41
N ILE A 164 0.37 -5.73 -19.80
CA ILE A 164 1.25 -6.88 -20.10
C ILE A 164 0.84 -7.56 -21.41
N ALA A 165 -0.45 -7.86 -21.56
CA ALA A 165 -0.97 -8.67 -22.67
C ALA A 165 -0.99 -7.90 -24.01
N ALA A 166 -0.64 -6.61 -23.99
CA ALA A 166 -0.66 -5.74 -25.13
C ALA A 166 0.61 -5.88 -25.99
N ASP A 167 0.48 -6.53 -27.15
CA ASP A 167 1.51 -6.47 -28.20
C ASP A 167 1.61 -5.09 -28.86
N GLN A 168 0.55 -4.28 -28.77
CA GLN A 168 0.47 -2.95 -29.34
C GLN A 168 0.65 -1.85 -28.29
N VAL A 169 1.48 -0.85 -28.59
CA VAL A 169 1.75 0.32 -27.73
C VAL A 169 0.47 1.04 -27.30
N HIS A 170 -0.56 1.09 -28.17
CA HIS A 170 -1.83 1.71 -27.86
C HIS A 170 -2.57 0.98 -26.71
N LEU A 171 -2.60 -0.35 -26.74
CA LEU A 171 -3.30 -1.15 -25.73
C LEU A 171 -2.56 -1.12 -24.38
N ALA A 172 -1.22 -1.07 -24.42
CA ALA A 172 -0.40 -0.87 -23.23
C ALA A 172 -0.68 0.48 -22.54
N ARG A 173 -0.87 1.55 -23.33
CA ARG A 173 -1.24 2.88 -22.82
C ARG A 173 -2.63 2.91 -22.18
N ILE A 174 -3.59 2.16 -22.73
CA ILE A 174 -4.92 2.01 -22.13
C ILE A 174 -4.79 1.34 -20.76
N GLY A 175 -4.05 0.23 -20.67
CA GLY A 175 -3.81 -0.47 -19.41
C GLY A 175 -3.17 0.45 -18.34
N SER A 176 -2.15 1.21 -18.72
CA SER A 176 -1.49 2.18 -17.82
C SER A 176 -2.46 3.27 -17.33
N ARG A 177 -3.36 3.77 -18.19
CA ARG A 177 -4.40 4.73 -17.78
C ARG A 177 -5.42 4.13 -16.81
N ILE A 178 -5.86 2.89 -17.06
CA ILE A 178 -6.76 2.17 -16.14
C ILE A 178 -6.09 2.00 -14.78
N PHE A 179 -4.81 1.64 -14.78
CA PHE A 179 -4.02 1.53 -13.55
C PHE A 179 -3.95 2.86 -12.79
N LEU A 180 -3.67 3.97 -13.49
CA LEU A 180 -3.61 5.31 -12.91
C LEU A 180 -4.95 5.73 -12.28
N VAL A 181 -6.08 5.42 -12.91
CA VAL A 181 -7.40 5.69 -12.35
C VAL A 181 -7.58 4.99 -11.01
N GLY A 182 -7.14 3.73 -10.90
CA GLY A 182 -7.18 2.99 -9.65
C GLY A 182 -6.35 3.65 -8.54
N LEU A 183 -5.12 4.09 -8.84
CA LEU A 183 -4.28 4.83 -7.88
C LEU A 183 -4.92 6.16 -7.43
N ALA A 184 -5.48 6.91 -8.37
CA ALA A 184 -6.11 8.21 -8.08
C ALA A 184 -7.35 8.04 -7.19
N LEU A 185 -8.18 7.04 -7.47
CA LEU A 185 -9.35 6.71 -6.65
C LEU A 185 -8.94 6.26 -5.24
N GLN A 186 -7.90 5.43 -5.13
CA GLN A 186 -7.37 4.98 -3.84
C GLN A 186 -6.80 6.15 -3.03
N LEU A 187 -6.04 7.05 -3.66
CA LEU A 187 -5.51 8.26 -3.05
C LEU A 187 -6.65 9.15 -2.52
N GLY A 188 -7.68 9.38 -3.33
CA GLY A 188 -8.85 10.18 -2.93
C GLY A 188 -9.58 9.58 -1.73
N SER A 189 -9.82 8.26 -1.76
CA SER A 189 -10.46 7.52 -0.67
C SER A 189 -9.67 7.62 0.64
N PHE A 190 -8.35 7.39 0.56
CA PHE A 190 -7.47 7.47 1.72
C PHE A 190 -7.30 8.90 2.27
N PHE A 191 -7.32 9.90 1.39
CA PHE A 191 -7.30 11.31 1.80
C PHE A 191 -8.54 11.69 2.61
N ILE A 192 -9.73 11.27 2.16
CA ILE A 192 -10.99 11.48 2.90
C ILE A 192 -10.91 10.81 4.27
N PHE A 193 -10.42 9.57 4.35
CA PHE A 193 -10.20 8.89 5.63
C PHE A 193 -9.26 9.69 6.54
N THR A 194 -8.16 10.20 6.01
CA THR A 194 -7.19 10.99 6.79
C THR A 194 -7.85 12.26 7.35
N CYS A 195 -8.69 12.94 6.57
CA CYS A 195 -9.48 14.07 7.05
C CYS A 195 -10.46 13.69 8.18
N ILE A 196 -11.13 12.55 8.06
CA ILE A 196 -12.02 12.02 9.13
C ILE A 196 -11.21 11.75 10.40
N PHE A 197 -10.05 11.10 10.27
CA PHE A 197 -9.14 10.82 11.38
C PHE A 197 -8.64 12.09 12.06
N LEU A 198 -8.19 13.09 11.30
CA LEU A 198 -7.75 14.37 11.86
C LEU A 198 -8.88 15.13 12.56
N THR A 199 -10.10 15.04 12.01
CA THR A 199 -11.30 15.61 12.64
C THR A 199 -11.62 14.93 13.95
N PHE A 200 -11.49 13.59 14.01
CA PHE A 200 -11.62 12.82 15.26
C PHE A 200 -10.59 13.26 16.31
N LEU A 201 -9.31 13.38 15.94
CA LEU A 201 -8.27 13.85 16.86
C LEU A 201 -8.53 15.28 17.37
N ARG A 202 -8.93 16.20 16.48
CA ARG A 202 -9.27 17.57 16.88
C ARG A 202 -10.46 17.61 17.82
N ARG A 203 -11.51 16.81 17.55
CA ARG A 203 -12.69 16.74 18.41
C ARG A 203 -12.36 16.18 19.79
N MET A 204 -11.48 15.17 19.85
CA MET A 204 -10.99 14.63 21.11
C MET A 204 -10.19 15.64 21.93
N TYR A 205 -9.30 16.40 21.27
CA TYR A 205 -8.56 17.48 21.92
C TYR A 205 -9.49 18.58 22.46
N ALA A 206 -10.56 18.90 21.73
CA ALA A 206 -11.45 20.01 22.07
C ALA A 206 -12.54 19.67 23.11
N HIS A 207 -13.07 18.44 23.12
CA HIS A 207 -14.25 18.08 23.94
C HIS A 207 -13.92 17.29 25.20
N GLU A 208 -12.76 16.63 25.28
CA GLU A 208 -12.38 15.83 26.46
C GLU A 208 -10.97 16.18 26.95
N PRO A 209 -10.73 17.43 27.39
CA PRO A 209 -9.45 17.84 27.96
C PRO A 209 -9.09 17.02 29.20
N ASP A 210 -10.07 16.52 29.98
CA ASP A 210 -9.82 15.71 31.17
C ASP A 210 -9.21 14.33 30.86
N ILE A 211 -9.58 13.71 29.73
CA ILE A 211 -8.96 12.46 29.23
C ILE A 211 -7.60 12.78 28.57
N TRP A 212 -7.48 14.00 28.04
CA TRP A 212 -6.23 14.58 27.54
C TRP A 212 -5.29 15.11 28.64
N GLU A 213 -5.73 15.22 29.89
CA GLU A 213 -4.91 15.69 31.01
C GLU A 213 -4.79 14.66 32.15
N ALA A 214 -5.45 13.51 32.04
CA ALA A 214 -5.21 12.30 32.83
C ALA A 214 -3.82 11.69 32.54
N GLY A 215 -2.78 12.50 32.74
CA GLY A 215 -1.37 12.15 32.69
C GLY A 215 -1.02 11.33 33.93
N GLY A 216 -0.70 10.07 33.69
CA GLY A 216 -0.26 9.13 34.73
C GLY A 216 0.02 7.73 34.21
N LYS A 217 -0.41 7.41 32.98
CA LYS A 217 -0.08 6.12 32.34
C LYS A 217 1.26 6.23 31.62
N LYS A 218 2.07 5.17 31.75
CA LYS A 218 3.40 5.07 31.14
C LYS A 218 3.30 5.21 29.61
N TRP A 219 4.33 5.76 28.96
CA TRP A 219 4.39 6.05 27.51
C TRP A 219 3.96 4.89 26.59
N TYR A 220 4.13 3.64 27.06
CA TYR A 220 3.75 2.41 26.35
C TYR A 220 2.30 1.94 26.59
N ALA A 221 1.47 2.75 27.27
CA ALA A 221 0.06 2.48 27.55
C ALA A 221 -0.85 3.69 27.26
N ASP A 222 -0.31 4.73 26.65
CA ASP A 222 -1.06 5.94 26.32
C ASP A 222 -1.61 5.86 24.88
N TRP A 223 -2.92 6.06 24.74
CA TRP A 223 -3.63 6.02 23.46
C TRP A 223 -3.13 7.12 22.50
N ARG A 224 -2.54 8.19 23.04
CA ARG A 224 -1.96 9.29 22.26
C ARG A 224 -0.72 8.88 21.49
N ALA A 225 0.10 7.99 22.06
CA ALA A 225 1.25 7.44 21.35
C ALA A 225 0.79 6.62 20.14
N LEU A 226 -0.30 5.86 20.30
CA LEU A 226 -0.92 5.08 19.22
C LEU A 226 -1.58 5.98 18.15
N ALA A 227 -2.25 7.06 18.57
CA ALA A 227 -2.78 8.07 17.65
C ALA A 227 -1.67 8.82 16.90
N GLY A 228 -0.55 9.12 17.55
CA GLY A 228 0.64 9.69 16.94
C GLY A 228 1.26 8.74 15.92
N ALA A 229 1.41 7.46 16.26
CA ALA A 229 1.89 6.43 15.33
C ALA A 229 0.98 6.30 14.09
N LEU A 230 -0.34 6.32 14.30
CA LEU A 230 -1.33 6.32 13.21
C LEU A 230 -1.21 7.58 12.34
N SER A 231 -0.97 8.75 12.94
CA SER A 231 -0.76 10.00 12.20
C SER A 231 0.49 9.96 11.32
N VAL A 232 1.62 9.47 11.86
CA VAL A 232 2.86 9.29 11.10
C VAL A 232 2.65 8.28 9.97
N SER A 233 1.93 7.18 10.25
CA SER A 233 1.59 6.18 9.22
C SER A 233 0.76 6.77 8.09
N CYS A 234 -0.27 7.56 8.41
CA CYS A 234 -1.09 8.23 7.40
C CYS A 234 -0.28 9.18 6.51
N ILE A 235 0.63 9.97 7.09
CA ILE A 235 1.50 10.88 6.33
C ILE A 235 2.40 10.09 5.37
N GLY A 236 3.06 9.04 5.85
CA GLY A 236 3.96 8.23 5.01
C GLY A 236 3.25 7.56 3.85
N ILE A 237 2.05 7.02 4.08
CA ILE A 237 1.22 6.42 3.03
C ILE A 237 0.73 7.48 2.03
N LEU A 238 0.32 8.67 2.50
CA LEU A 238 -0.10 9.77 1.61
C LEU A 238 1.02 10.23 0.69
N ILE A 239 2.23 10.45 1.23
CA ILE A 239 3.40 10.87 0.44
C ILE A 239 3.65 9.86 -0.69
N ARG A 240 3.67 8.57 -0.35
CA ARG A 240 3.83 7.50 -1.33
C ARG A 240 2.72 7.51 -2.39
N SER A 241 1.45 7.56 -1.98
CA SER A 241 0.31 7.52 -2.90
C SER A 241 0.29 8.71 -3.86
N VAL A 242 0.69 9.90 -3.40
CA VAL A 242 0.87 11.08 -4.26
C VAL A 242 2.03 10.89 -5.23
N TYR A 243 3.20 10.47 -4.73
CA TYR A 243 4.37 10.18 -5.57
C TYR A 243 4.04 9.21 -6.69
N ARG A 244 3.39 8.08 -6.36
CA ARG A 244 3.04 7.03 -7.32
C ARG A 244 2.04 7.49 -8.37
N THR A 245 1.08 8.33 -7.97
CA THR A 245 0.12 8.93 -8.91
C THR A 245 0.83 9.88 -9.88
N ILE A 246 1.76 10.71 -9.39
CA ILE A 246 2.54 11.65 -10.21
C ILE A 246 3.47 10.89 -11.15
N GLU A 247 4.23 9.92 -10.64
CA GLU A 247 5.14 9.06 -11.41
C GLU A 247 4.41 8.43 -12.60
N LEU A 248 3.27 7.77 -12.36
CA LEU A 248 2.52 7.11 -13.42
C LEU A 248 1.82 8.12 -14.35
N SER A 249 1.45 9.31 -13.87
CA SER A 249 0.87 10.37 -14.71
C SER A 249 1.87 10.98 -15.69
N GLN A 250 3.16 11.00 -15.35
CA GLN A 250 4.22 11.48 -16.23
C GLN A 250 4.65 10.45 -17.26
N GLY A 251 4.29 9.18 -17.06
CA GLY A 251 4.65 8.07 -17.94
C GLY A 251 6.11 7.63 -17.83
N PHE A 252 6.48 6.60 -18.60
CA PHE A 252 7.79 5.93 -18.55
C PHE A 252 8.99 6.83 -18.92
N GLU A 253 8.77 8.04 -19.45
CA GLU A 253 9.83 9.00 -19.78
C GLU A 253 9.98 10.14 -18.75
N GLY A 254 9.20 10.13 -17.67
CA GLY A 254 9.27 11.15 -16.63
C GLY A 254 10.59 11.15 -15.85
N ARG A 255 11.10 12.33 -15.54
CA ARG A 255 12.31 12.53 -14.70
C ARG A 255 12.20 11.91 -13.29
N LEU A 256 10.98 11.63 -12.82
CA LEU A 256 10.73 10.93 -11.56
C LEU A 256 10.94 9.41 -11.66
N ALA A 257 10.62 8.78 -12.79
CA ALA A 257 10.82 7.34 -13.01
C ALA A 257 12.30 6.99 -13.24
N THR A 258 13.09 7.95 -13.74
CA THR A 258 14.49 7.77 -14.14
C THR A 258 15.51 8.04 -13.03
N MET A 259 15.10 8.61 -11.87
CA MET A 259 15.99 8.81 -10.72
C MET A 259 15.73 7.80 -9.60
N GLU A 260 16.63 6.82 -9.47
CA GLU A 260 16.59 5.78 -8.44
C GLU A 260 16.50 6.34 -7.00
N SER A 261 17.16 7.48 -6.74
CA SER A 261 17.13 8.12 -5.42
C SER A 261 15.73 8.61 -5.00
N LEU A 262 14.91 9.06 -5.96
CA LEU A 262 13.54 9.48 -5.70
C LEU A 262 12.64 8.27 -5.43
N PHE A 263 12.85 7.15 -6.11
CA PHE A 263 12.12 5.92 -5.82
C PHE A 263 12.40 5.43 -4.39
N TYR A 264 13.66 5.30 -3.99
CA TYR A 264 13.95 4.85 -2.62
C TYR A 264 13.56 5.89 -1.56
N GLY A 265 13.76 7.18 -1.84
CA GLY A 265 13.50 8.26 -0.89
C GLY A 265 12.03 8.64 -0.72
N LEU A 266 11.22 8.60 -1.77
CA LEU A 266 9.82 9.06 -1.76
C LEU A 266 8.80 7.93 -1.91
N ASP A 267 9.18 6.77 -2.44
CA ASP A 267 8.29 5.61 -2.53
C ASP A 267 8.54 4.65 -1.34
N THR A 268 9.77 4.15 -1.20
CA THR A 268 10.11 3.07 -0.26
C THR A 268 10.27 3.55 1.18
N LEU A 269 10.99 4.66 1.40
CA LEU A 269 11.30 5.15 2.74
C LEU A 269 10.09 5.66 3.54
N PRO A 270 9.15 6.45 2.96
CA PRO A 270 7.96 6.90 3.68
C PRO A 270 7.06 5.74 4.09
N LEU A 271 6.97 4.71 3.24
CA LEU A 271 6.23 3.49 3.53
C LEU A 271 6.89 2.67 4.64
N PHE A 272 8.22 2.51 4.58
CA PHE A 272 8.98 1.85 5.62
C PHE A 272 8.75 2.51 6.97
N ILE A 273 8.85 3.84 7.05
CA ILE A 273 8.57 4.60 8.29
C ILE A 273 7.12 4.36 8.75
N ALA A 274 6.15 4.40 7.84
CA ALA A 274 4.74 4.22 8.14
C ALA A 274 4.40 2.83 8.72
N VAL A 275 5.22 1.81 8.43
CA VAL A 275 5.04 0.43 8.92
C VAL A 275 5.93 0.16 10.13
N ALA A 276 7.17 0.65 10.12
CA ALA A 276 8.14 0.48 11.20
C ALA A 276 7.70 1.18 12.49
N ILE A 277 6.93 2.28 12.41
CA ILE A 277 6.40 2.98 13.58
C ILE A 277 5.54 2.06 14.46
N TYR A 278 4.85 1.08 13.88
CA TYR A 278 4.03 0.14 14.64
C TYR A 278 4.83 -0.96 15.34
N VAL A 279 6.14 -1.07 15.08
CA VAL A 279 7.01 -2.01 15.81
C VAL A 279 7.12 -1.61 17.28
N PRO A 280 7.59 -0.40 17.65
CA PRO A 280 7.59 0.03 19.06
C PRO A 280 6.18 0.28 19.60
N PHE A 281 5.27 0.80 18.77
CA PHE A 281 3.90 1.16 19.14
C PHE A 281 2.88 0.09 18.77
N TRP A 282 3.14 -1.17 19.15
CA TRP A 282 2.27 -2.27 18.77
C TRP A 282 0.88 -2.18 19.43
N PRO A 283 -0.21 -2.03 18.65
CA PRO A 283 -1.56 -1.76 19.18
C PRO A 283 -2.08 -2.83 20.14
N GLY A 284 -1.68 -4.10 19.96
CA GLY A 284 -2.02 -5.20 20.88
C GLY A 284 -1.50 -5.03 22.31
N ARG A 285 -0.51 -4.16 22.52
CA ARG A 285 -0.01 -3.81 23.86
C ARG A 285 -0.85 -2.73 24.54
N PHE A 286 -1.55 -1.90 23.76
CA PHE A 286 -2.30 -0.74 24.25
C PHE A 286 -3.80 -1.04 24.41
N ILE A 287 -4.37 -1.87 23.53
CA ILE A 287 -5.80 -2.19 23.52
C ILE A 287 -5.98 -3.63 24.02
N PRO A 288 -6.46 -3.87 25.25
CA PRO A 288 -6.81 -5.22 25.69
C PRO A 288 -7.93 -5.78 24.80
N PRO A 289 -7.96 -7.10 24.55
CA PRO A 289 -9.05 -7.72 23.82
C PRO A 289 -10.37 -7.38 24.50
N ILE A 290 -11.34 -6.87 23.73
CA ILE A 290 -12.67 -6.50 24.21
C ILE A 290 -13.22 -7.71 25.00
N PRO A 291 -13.58 -7.56 26.29
CA PRO A 291 -14.22 -8.62 27.05
C PRO A 291 -15.46 -9.10 26.28
N VAL A 292 -15.62 -10.43 26.17
CA VAL A 292 -16.69 -11.07 25.37
C VAL A 292 -18.07 -10.50 25.73
N GLU A 293 -18.25 -10.10 26.99
CA GLU A 293 -19.47 -9.51 27.55
C GLU A 293 -19.93 -8.23 26.83
N TYR A 294 -19.01 -7.32 26.50
CA TYR A 294 -19.35 -6.09 25.76
C TYR A 294 -19.61 -6.36 24.27
N LYS A 295 -19.05 -7.44 23.73
CA LYS A 295 -19.31 -7.87 22.36
C LYS A 295 -20.76 -8.34 22.21
N THR A 296 -21.25 -9.09 23.21
CA THR A 296 -22.65 -9.53 23.31
C THR A 296 -23.59 -8.34 23.52
N GLU A 297 -23.25 -7.40 24.39
CA GLU A 297 -24.09 -6.21 24.65
C GLU A 297 -24.20 -5.30 23.42
N LEU A 298 -23.11 -5.10 22.67
CA LEU A 298 -23.13 -4.38 21.40
C LEU A 298 -23.88 -5.11 20.29
N GLU A 299 -23.82 -6.44 20.23
CA GLU A 299 -24.61 -7.23 19.28
C GLU A 299 -26.11 -7.15 19.59
N LEU A 300 -26.48 -7.09 20.87
CA LEU A 300 -27.87 -6.87 21.31
C LEU A 300 -28.37 -5.46 20.96
N LEU A 301 -27.54 -4.43 21.16
CA LEU A 301 -27.90 -3.05 20.81
C LEU A 301 -27.93 -2.79 19.30
N ASP A 302 -27.08 -3.46 18.51
CA ASP A 302 -27.14 -3.41 17.03
C ASP A 302 -28.39 -4.17 16.52
N GLY A 303 -28.75 -5.32 17.12
CA GLY A 303 -29.96 -6.07 16.78
C GLY A 303 -31.24 -5.28 17.03
N GLN A 304 -31.36 -4.59 18.17
CA GLN A 304 -32.52 -3.76 18.48
C GLN A 304 -32.67 -2.53 17.58
N ASN A 305 -31.57 -1.96 17.07
CA ASN A 305 -31.62 -0.85 16.12
C ASN A 305 -31.99 -1.27 14.68
N VAL A 306 -31.88 -2.56 14.35
CA VAL A 306 -32.34 -3.12 13.07
C VAL A 306 -33.83 -3.43 13.14
N ASP A 307 -34.31 -4.06 14.22
CA ASP A 307 -35.74 -4.39 14.40
C ASP A 307 -36.62 -3.14 14.61
N GLY A 308 -36.07 -2.06 15.18
CA GLY A 308 -36.80 -0.79 15.37
C GLY A 308 -37.04 0.00 14.08
N LYS A 309 -36.42 -0.37 12.95
CA LYS A 309 -36.56 0.32 11.66
C LYS A 309 -37.51 -0.36 10.68
N ASP A 310 -37.88 -1.61 10.90
CA ASP A 310 -38.87 -2.32 10.07
C ASP A 310 -40.33 -2.12 10.55
N ASN A 311 -40.52 -1.45 11.71
CA ASN A 311 -41.84 -1.19 12.30
C ASN A 311 -42.26 0.30 12.28
N SER A 312 -41.60 1.15 11.47
CA SER A 312 -41.97 2.57 11.30
C SER A 312 -42.19 2.95 9.84
#